data_AF-A0A7V8Y0S4-F1
#
_entry.id   AF-A0A7V8Y0S4-F1
#
_cell.length_a   1.000
_cell.length_b   1.000
_cell.length_c   1.000
_cell.angle_alpha   90.00
_cell.angle_beta   90.00
_cell.angle_gamma   90.00
#
_symmetry.space_group_name_H-M   'P 1'
#
loop_
_entity.id
_entity.type
_entity.pdbx_description
1 polymer ?
#
loop_
_entity_poly.entity_id
_entity_poly.type
_entity_poly.pdbx_seq_one_letter_code
_entity_poly.pdbx_strand_id
1 'polypeptide(L)'
;MSDSFVAVWEKDGGPGFDARHGLTGEQYQQTFTQLVSNGFRPAWVQGYTIGGEARFAAIFEQVGGPKFDARHNMTAANFQQAFDQLGAEGFGPTCVSGYTINGEDRFAAIWEHGRPVFDARFGLTPATLQQAFDELGPKGFGPTCVSAYVLNGEERFAAIWEQGRPKFDARFGLTPATLQQAFDQLGPQGFGPTCVSGYTINGEDRYVGIWEQGRPVFDARFGLTSGEFQQAFDQLIGQGFRLRRVNAFDSSARATLSHFTFANDISAADRARLIDRHRFALASVEACGNLNADEKKRLRDTYARVIHHTTLNEPGVNASAGVGGSTLNVNFGVLFPQGDEEISQTLIHEMMHCAGFTHPDRRDPPAGSSCAAPNPAVFDCPNDNGQYYGTPALRAEFCIAGDQSDAAGRAARGRAIRKSASESCSIDPQGVASLRKL
;
A
#
# COMPACT_ATOMS: atom_id res chain seq x y z
N MET A 1 -15.60 -0.55 1.93
CA MET A 1 -15.05 -1.01 0.64
C MET A 1 -14.38 0.20 0.02
N SER A 2 -13.10 0.09 -0.29
CA SER A 2 -12.32 1.22 -0.77
C SER A 2 -11.32 0.71 -1.79
N ASP A 3 -11.41 1.26 -3.00
CA ASP A 3 -10.39 1.04 -4.01
C ASP A 3 -9.03 1.52 -3.48
N SER A 4 -8.01 0.75 -3.79
CA SER A 4 -6.61 1.12 -3.66
C SER A 4 -5.99 1.06 -5.04
N PHE A 5 -5.38 2.15 -5.48
CA PHE A 5 -4.74 2.25 -6.78
C PHE A 5 -3.22 2.17 -6.64
N VAL A 6 -2.63 1.45 -7.59
CA VAL A 6 -1.22 1.52 -7.93
C VAL A 6 -1.10 1.97 -9.38
N ALA A 7 -0.23 2.93 -9.63
CA ALA A 7 -0.08 3.49 -10.96
C ALA A 7 1.38 3.86 -11.25
N VAL A 8 1.75 3.70 -12.52
CA VAL A 8 3.07 4.04 -13.05
C VAL A 8 2.86 4.96 -14.25
N TRP A 9 3.51 6.11 -14.20
CA TRP A 9 3.55 7.09 -15.26
C TRP A 9 4.97 7.21 -15.81
N GLU A 10 5.09 7.47 -17.11
CA GLU A 10 6.37 7.69 -17.78
C GLU A 10 6.35 8.99 -18.59
N LYS A 11 7.45 9.72 -18.56
CA LYS A 11 7.68 10.89 -19.40
C LYS A 11 8.52 10.47 -20.60
N ASP A 12 7.86 9.93 -21.61
CA ASP A 12 8.47 9.30 -22.79
C ASP A 12 8.14 10.01 -24.12
N GLY A 13 7.26 11.02 -24.10
CA GLY A 13 6.84 11.74 -25.31
C GLY A 13 6.05 10.89 -26.31
N GLY A 14 5.50 9.75 -25.88
CA GLY A 14 4.77 8.83 -26.76
C GLY A 14 3.40 9.36 -27.22
N PRO A 15 2.60 8.53 -27.91
CA PRO A 15 1.36 8.96 -28.56
C PRO A 15 0.33 9.50 -27.57
N GLY A 16 -0.65 10.26 -28.11
CA GLY A 16 -1.85 10.62 -27.39
C GLY A 16 -2.57 9.36 -26.85
N PHE A 17 -3.20 9.48 -25.69
CA PHE A 17 -3.82 8.35 -25.02
C PHE A 17 -5.09 8.75 -24.26
N ASP A 18 -5.99 7.80 -24.04
CA ASP A 18 -7.17 7.92 -23.17
C ASP A 18 -7.08 6.83 -22.11
N ALA A 19 -7.28 7.19 -20.84
CA ALA A 19 -7.29 6.25 -19.73
C ALA A 19 -8.57 6.42 -18.92
N ARG A 20 -9.18 5.29 -18.54
CA ARG A 20 -10.40 5.23 -17.74
C ARG A 20 -10.23 4.25 -16.59
N HIS A 21 -10.96 4.46 -15.50
CA HIS A 21 -11.05 3.55 -14.37
C HIS A 21 -12.48 3.52 -13.82
N GLY A 22 -12.80 2.54 -12.99
CA GLY A 22 -14.12 2.41 -12.37
C GLY A 22 -15.24 2.00 -13.32
N LEU A 23 -14.93 1.54 -14.54
CA LEU A 23 -15.95 1.19 -15.54
C LEU A 23 -16.64 -0.13 -15.18
N THR A 24 -17.96 -0.21 -15.36
CA THR A 24 -18.64 -1.52 -15.43
C THR A 24 -18.21 -2.26 -16.70
N GLY A 25 -18.49 -3.56 -16.78
CA GLY A 25 -18.19 -4.34 -18.01
C GLY A 25 -18.88 -3.78 -19.26
N GLU A 26 -20.09 -3.26 -19.12
CA GLU A 26 -20.81 -2.61 -20.22
C GLU A 26 -20.16 -1.27 -20.62
N GLN A 27 -19.85 -0.42 -19.63
CA GLN A 27 -19.17 0.86 -19.88
C GLN A 27 -17.79 0.66 -20.51
N TYR A 28 -17.05 -0.36 -20.07
CA TYR A 28 -15.78 -0.75 -20.70
C TYR A 28 -15.99 -1.15 -22.16
N GLN A 29 -16.98 -1.99 -22.46
CA GLN A 29 -17.26 -2.40 -23.84
C GLN A 29 -17.67 -1.23 -24.75
N GLN A 30 -18.48 -0.31 -24.24
CA GLN A 30 -18.87 0.91 -24.96
C GLN A 30 -17.65 1.81 -25.22
N THR A 31 -16.85 2.06 -24.19
CA THR A 31 -15.61 2.86 -24.28
C THR A 31 -14.64 2.24 -25.28
N PHE A 32 -14.42 0.93 -25.21
CA PHE A 32 -13.57 0.18 -26.12
C PHE A 32 -14.01 0.37 -27.57
N THR A 33 -15.30 0.14 -27.85
CA THR A 33 -15.87 0.24 -29.20
C THR A 33 -15.73 1.67 -29.76
N GLN A 34 -15.97 2.67 -28.91
CA GLN A 34 -15.82 4.08 -29.27
C GLN A 34 -14.35 4.43 -29.58
N LEU A 35 -13.42 4.11 -28.68
CA LEU A 35 -12.02 4.47 -28.84
C LEU A 35 -11.37 3.74 -30.02
N VAL A 36 -11.68 2.46 -30.23
CA VAL A 36 -11.21 1.69 -31.39
C VAL A 36 -11.71 2.27 -32.70
N SER A 37 -12.99 2.67 -32.78
CA SER A 37 -13.51 3.32 -33.99
C SER A 37 -12.89 4.71 -34.25
N ASN A 38 -12.37 5.37 -33.20
CA ASN A 38 -11.63 6.63 -33.28
C ASN A 38 -10.12 6.45 -33.53
N GLY A 39 -9.66 5.25 -33.85
CA GLY A 39 -8.26 4.97 -34.18
C GLY A 39 -7.33 4.81 -32.98
N PHE A 40 -7.87 4.61 -31.78
CA PHE A 40 -7.10 4.16 -30.63
C PHE A 40 -7.02 2.63 -30.60
N ARG A 41 -6.05 2.10 -29.87
CA ARG A 41 -5.94 0.66 -29.58
C ARG A 41 -5.70 0.43 -28.08
N PRO A 42 -6.20 -0.66 -27.51
CA PRO A 42 -5.99 -0.97 -26.10
C PRO A 42 -4.50 -1.27 -25.85
N ALA A 43 -3.91 -0.61 -24.86
CA ALA A 43 -2.53 -0.83 -24.43
C ALA A 43 -2.44 -1.50 -23.05
N TRP A 44 -3.49 -1.36 -22.24
CA TRP A 44 -3.60 -1.95 -20.92
C TRP A 44 -5.07 -2.19 -20.56
N VAL A 45 -5.36 -3.32 -19.95
CA VAL A 45 -6.67 -3.60 -19.34
C VAL A 45 -6.45 -4.27 -17.99
N GLN A 46 -7.21 -3.84 -17.00
CA GLN A 46 -7.18 -4.42 -15.68
C GLN A 46 -8.62 -4.57 -15.17
N GLY A 47 -9.00 -5.81 -14.87
CA GLY A 47 -10.23 -6.13 -14.17
C GLY A 47 -9.98 -6.23 -12.68
N TYR A 48 -10.96 -5.81 -11.89
CA TYR A 48 -10.94 -5.90 -10.43
C TYR A 48 -12.36 -5.97 -9.88
N THR A 49 -12.46 -6.31 -8.60
CA THR A 49 -13.74 -6.47 -7.93
C THR A 49 -13.82 -5.53 -6.76
N ILE A 50 -14.92 -4.78 -6.67
CA ILE A 50 -15.25 -3.94 -5.52
C ILE A 50 -16.69 -4.23 -5.14
N GLY A 51 -16.91 -4.61 -3.88
CA GLY A 51 -18.25 -4.94 -3.39
C GLY A 51 -18.96 -6.03 -4.18
N GLY A 52 -18.20 -7.02 -4.63
CA GLY A 52 -18.72 -8.16 -5.42
C GLY A 52 -19.00 -7.83 -6.89
N GLU A 53 -18.81 -6.59 -7.32
CA GLU A 53 -19.03 -6.20 -8.71
C GLU A 53 -17.72 -6.02 -9.48
N ALA A 54 -17.72 -6.47 -10.74
CA ALA A 54 -16.59 -6.26 -11.64
C ALA A 54 -16.48 -4.78 -12.02
N ARG A 55 -15.24 -4.29 -12.03
CA ARG A 55 -14.82 -2.99 -12.51
C ARG A 55 -13.61 -3.12 -13.40
N PHE A 56 -13.43 -2.17 -14.30
CA PHE A 56 -12.35 -2.16 -15.26
C PHE A 56 -11.64 -0.80 -15.28
N ALA A 57 -10.31 -0.88 -15.35
CA ALA A 57 -9.44 0.22 -15.73
C ALA A 57 -8.73 -0.14 -17.04
N ALA A 58 -8.57 0.84 -17.91
CA ALA A 58 -7.98 0.63 -19.23
C ALA A 58 -7.23 1.86 -19.72
N ILE A 59 -6.22 1.61 -20.54
CA ILE A 59 -5.42 2.64 -21.23
C ILE A 59 -5.46 2.31 -22.71
N PHE A 60 -5.79 3.31 -23.52
CA PHE A 60 -5.84 3.25 -24.97
C PHE A 60 -4.86 4.25 -25.56
N GLU A 61 -4.09 3.84 -26.56
CA GLU A 61 -3.13 4.72 -27.24
C GLU A 61 -3.57 4.99 -28.68
N GLN A 62 -3.43 6.23 -29.12
CA GLN A 62 -3.72 6.66 -30.48
C GLN A 62 -2.50 6.45 -31.37
N VAL A 63 -2.22 5.18 -31.66
CA VAL A 63 -1.06 4.76 -32.46
C VAL A 63 -1.43 3.56 -33.32
N GLY A 64 -0.86 3.48 -34.52
CA GLY A 64 -0.95 2.27 -35.35
C GLY A 64 -0.19 1.09 -34.74
N GLY A 65 -0.40 -0.11 -35.28
CA GLY A 65 0.33 -1.29 -34.84
C GLY A 65 -0.20 -2.59 -35.43
N PRO A 66 0.26 -3.73 -34.90
CA PRO A 66 -0.23 -5.04 -35.32
C PRO A 66 -1.74 -5.19 -35.10
N LYS A 67 -2.34 -6.17 -35.79
CA LYS A 67 -3.70 -6.63 -35.49
C LYS A 67 -3.77 -7.03 -34.02
N PHE A 68 -4.89 -6.72 -33.36
CA PHE A 68 -5.12 -7.07 -31.97
C PHE A 68 -6.50 -7.69 -31.77
N ASP A 69 -6.62 -8.51 -30.73
CA ASP A 69 -7.88 -8.98 -30.14
C ASP A 69 -7.86 -8.62 -28.65
N ALA A 70 -9.00 -8.24 -28.07
CA ALA A 70 -9.09 -7.92 -26.66
C ALA A 70 -10.44 -8.37 -26.12
N ARG A 71 -10.42 -9.10 -25.01
CA ARG A 71 -11.61 -9.70 -24.39
C ARG A 71 -11.58 -9.47 -22.89
N HIS A 72 -12.75 -9.41 -22.28
CA HIS A 72 -12.93 -9.26 -20.85
C HIS A 72 -14.05 -10.17 -20.34
N ASN A 73 -14.16 -10.28 -19.01
CA ASN A 73 -15.14 -11.11 -18.33
C ASN A 73 -15.18 -12.58 -18.77
N MET A 74 -14.02 -13.14 -19.14
CA MET A 74 -13.91 -14.55 -19.53
C MET A 74 -13.75 -15.42 -18.27
N THR A 75 -14.45 -16.56 -18.21
CA THR A 75 -14.11 -17.64 -17.26
C THR A 75 -12.72 -18.22 -17.59
N ALA A 76 -12.12 -18.98 -16.67
CA ALA A 76 -10.86 -19.70 -16.97
C ALA A 76 -10.96 -20.56 -18.24
N ALA A 77 -12.06 -21.29 -18.42
CA ALA A 77 -12.28 -22.14 -19.59
C ALA A 77 -12.37 -21.31 -20.89
N ASN A 78 -13.12 -20.20 -20.87
CA ASN A 78 -13.24 -19.32 -22.04
C ASN A 78 -11.91 -18.63 -22.35
N PHE A 79 -11.14 -18.25 -21.33
CA PHE A 79 -9.82 -17.67 -21.49
C PHE A 79 -8.83 -18.66 -22.12
N GLN A 80 -8.79 -19.91 -21.62
CA GLN A 80 -7.98 -20.98 -22.21
C GLN A 80 -8.35 -21.21 -23.68
N GLN A 81 -9.64 -21.31 -24.00
CA GLN A 81 -10.10 -21.48 -25.38
C GLN A 81 -9.67 -20.31 -26.27
N ALA A 82 -9.81 -19.07 -25.79
CA ALA A 82 -9.38 -17.89 -26.54
C ALA A 82 -7.86 -17.86 -26.73
N PHE A 83 -7.10 -18.23 -25.70
CA PHE A 83 -5.63 -18.32 -25.75
C PHE A 83 -5.17 -19.33 -26.80
N ASP A 84 -5.74 -20.53 -26.82
CA ASP A 84 -5.37 -21.58 -27.78
C ASP A 84 -5.77 -21.20 -29.21
N GLN A 85 -6.98 -20.66 -29.38
CA GLN A 85 -7.46 -20.21 -30.69
C GLN A 85 -6.57 -19.09 -31.25
N LEU A 86 -6.37 -18.02 -30.50
CA LEU A 86 -5.60 -16.86 -30.94
C LEU A 86 -4.13 -17.23 -31.15
N GLY A 87 -3.58 -18.13 -30.34
CA GLY A 87 -2.23 -18.69 -30.53
C GLY A 87 -2.08 -19.41 -31.88
N ALA A 88 -3.06 -20.24 -32.26
CA ALA A 88 -3.08 -20.90 -33.57
C ALA A 88 -3.21 -19.91 -34.74
N GLU A 89 -3.77 -18.72 -34.49
CA GLU A 89 -3.89 -17.61 -35.44
C GLU A 89 -2.68 -16.65 -35.45
N GLY A 90 -1.62 -16.94 -34.67
CA GLY A 90 -0.39 -16.15 -34.63
C GLY A 90 -0.40 -14.94 -33.69
N PHE A 91 -1.38 -14.88 -32.78
CA PHE A 91 -1.47 -13.87 -31.73
C PHE A 91 -0.82 -14.31 -30.42
N GLY A 92 -0.31 -13.36 -29.64
CA GLY A 92 0.19 -13.59 -28.28
C GLY A 92 -0.22 -12.47 -27.30
N PRO A 93 -0.46 -12.78 -26.02
CA PRO A 93 -1.05 -11.83 -25.07
C PRO A 93 -0.05 -10.78 -24.60
N THR A 94 -0.30 -9.49 -24.82
CA THR A 94 0.53 -8.38 -24.32
C THR A 94 0.12 -7.91 -22.92
N CYS A 95 -1.11 -8.22 -22.51
CA CYS A 95 -1.65 -7.90 -21.20
C CYS A 95 -2.58 -9.02 -20.77
N VAL A 96 -2.48 -9.44 -19.51
CA VAL A 96 -3.42 -10.37 -18.87
C VAL A 96 -3.74 -9.85 -17.47
N SER A 97 -5.02 -9.83 -17.14
CA SER A 97 -5.52 -9.45 -15.83
C SER A 97 -6.48 -10.53 -15.33
N GLY A 98 -6.14 -11.11 -14.18
CA GLY A 98 -7.01 -12.01 -13.42
C GLY A 98 -7.71 -11.25 -12.30
N TYR A 99 -8.97 -11.58 -12.03
CA TYR A 99 -9.78 -11.05 -10.93
C TYR A 99 -10.88 -12.07 -10.57
N THR A 100 -11.56 -11.86 -9.45
CA THR A 100 -12.52 -12.85 -8.91
C THR A 100 -13.89 -12.24 -8.73
N ILE A 101 -14.91 -12.88 -9.28
CA ILE A 101 -16.32 -12.49 -9.10
C ILE A 101 -17.06 -13.68 -8.50
N ASN A 102 -17.69 -13.48 -7.34
CA ASN A 102 -18.49 -14.49 -6.66
C ASN A 102 -17.77 -15.84 -6.45
N GLY A 103 -16.47 -15.81 -6.10
CA GLY A 103 -15.68 -17.02 -5.86
C GLY A 103 -15.21 -17.75 -7.13
N GLU A 104 -15.41 -17.17 -8.31
CA GLU A 104 -14.94 -17.68 -9.58
C GLU A 104 -13.91 -16.72 -10.20
N ASP A 105 -12.89 -17.28 -10.83
CA ASP A 105 -11.91 -16.48 -11.56
C ASP A 105 -12.49 -15.94 -12.88
N ARG A 106 -12.03 -14.75 -13.24
CA ARG A 106 -12.33 -14.05 -14.48
C ARG A 106 -11.05 -13.45 -15.03
N PHE A 107 -10.99 -13.38 -16.36
CA PHE A 107 -9.86 -12.86 -17.09
C PHE A 107 -10.26 -11.75 -18.05
N ALA A 108 -9.39 -10.76 -18.16
CA ALA A 108 -9.34 -9.81 -19.26
C ALA A 108 -7.93 -9.83 -19.87
N ALA A 109 -7.84 -9.71 -21.19
CA ALA A 109 -6.57 -9.77 -21.88
C ALA A 109 -6.59 -9.03 -23.22
N ILE A 110 -5.40 -8.65 -23.66
CA ILE A 110 -5.12 -8.05 -24.96
C ILE A 110 -4.09 -8.94 -25.64
N TRP A 111 -4.33 -9.30 -26.89
CA TRP A 111 -3.42 -10.05 -27.74
C TRP A 111 -3.03 -9.23 -28.96
N GLU A 112 -1.78 -9.40 -29.40
CA GLU A 112 -1.26 -8.81 -30.62
C GLU A 112 -0.69 -9.88 -31.54
N HIS A 113 -0.88 -9.72 -32.84
CA HIS A 113 -0.33 -10.61 -33.85
C HIS A 113 1.18 -10.39 -34.05
N GLY A 114 1.95 -11.47 -34.21
CA GLY A 114 3.38 -11.38 -34.54
C GLY A 114 4.27 -10.97 -33.36
N ARG A 115 3.92 -11.42 -32.15
CA ARG A 115 4.71 -11.22 -30.93
C ARG A 115 6.12 -11.83 -31.03
N PRO A 116 7.12 -11.25 -30.34
CA PRO A 116 8.36 -11.94 -30.02
C PRO A 116 8.11 -13.24 -29.24
N VAL A 117 9.12 -14.09 -29.13
CA VAL A 117 9.03 -15.34 -28.35
C VAL A 117 8.63 -15.04 -26.91
N PHE A 118 7.56 -15.69 -26.43
CA PHE A 118 6.97 -15.45 -25.13
C PHE A 118 6.58 -16.75 -24.42
N ASP A 119 6.45 -16.69 -23.09
CA ASP A 119 5.80 -17.70 -22.25
C ASP A 119 4.70 -16.98 -21.46
N ALA A 120 3.51 -17.56 -21.36
CA ALA A 120 2.40 -16.98 -20.62
C ALA A 120 1.71 -18.07 -19.79
N ARG A 121 1.52 -17.81 -18.50
CA ARG A 121 0.94 -18.75 -17.55
C ARG A 121 -0.10 -18.05 -16.69
N PHE A 122 -1.15 -18.75 -16.32
CA PHE A 122 -2.28 -18.24 -15.54
C PHE A 122 -2.76 -19.26 -14.52
N GLY A 123 -3.42 -18.79 -13.46
CA GLY A 123 -3.80 -19.63 -12.33
C GLY A 123 -2.61 -20.09 -11.47
N LEU A 124 -1.47 -19.42 -11.57
CA LEU A 124 -0.26 -19.76 -10.81
C LEU A 124 -0.48 -19.54 -9.32
N THR A 125 -0.04 -20.46 -8.48
CA THR A 125 0.20 -20.25 -7.05
C THR A 125 1.52 -19.53 -6.81
N PRO A 126 1.80 -18.97 -5.61
CA PRO A 126 3.11 -18.39 -5.28
C PRO A 126 4.28 -19.33 -5.60
N ALA A 127 4.15 -20.62 -5.28
CA ALA A 127 5.18 -21.62 -5.54
C ALA A 127 5.43 -21.81 -7.05
N THR A 128 4.36 -21.92 -7.85
CA THR A 128 4.51 -22.11 -9.31
C THR A 128 4.94 -20.83 -10.03
N LEU A 129 4.63 -19.65 -9.48
CA LEU A 129 5.16 -18.38 -9.97
C LEU A 129 6.67 -18.30 -9.74
N GLN A 130 7.14 -18.64 -8.54
CA GLN A 130 8.57 -18.71 -8.25
C GLN A 130 9.28 -19.72 -9.18
N GLN A 131 8.71 -20.91 -9.36
CA GLN A 131 9.25 -21.90 -10.29
C GLN A 131 9.33 -21.35 -11.73
N ALA A 132 8.33 -20.60 -12.19
CA ALA A 132 8.37 -19.98 -13.51
C ALA A 132 9.51 -18.96 -13.63
N PHE A 133 9.76 -18.13 -12.60
CA PHE A 133 10.91 -17.22 -12.59
C PHE A 133 12.25 -17.96 -12.66
N ASP A 134 12.41 -19.00 -11.84
CA ASP A 134 13.63 -19.81 -11.78
C ASP A 134 13.89 -20.57 -13.10
N GLU A 135 12.82 -21.00 -13.77
CA GLU A 135 12.88 -21.71 -15.04
C GLU A 135 13.18 -20.79 -16.22
N LEU A 136 12.51 -19.64 -16.29
CA LEU A 136 12.51 -18.76 -17.47
C LEU A 136 13.67 -17.77 -17.48
N GLY A 137 14.09 -17.27 -16.31
CA GLY A 137 15.20 -16.32 -16.20
C GLY A 137 16.50 -16.81 -16.88
N PRO A 138 17.00 -18.01 -16.56
CA PRO A 138 18.18 -18.58 -17.22
C PRO A 138 18.05 -18.80 -18.73
N LYS A 139 16.80 -18.86 -19.25
CA LYS A 139 16.50 -19.00 -20.68
C LYS A 139 16.42 -17.65 -21.41
N GLY A 140 16.70 -16.54 -20.72
CA GLY A 140 16.71 -15.19 -21.26
C GLY A 140 15.32 -14.54 -21.36
N PHE A 141 14.33 -15.08 -20.64
CA PHE A 141 12.99 -14.52 -20.56
C PHE A 141 12.88 -13.54 -19.38
N GLY A 142 12.30 -12.37 -19.63
CA GLY A 142 11.96 -11.38 -18.60
C GLY A 142 10.46 -11.14 -18.52
N PRO A 143 9.90 -10.90 -17.32
CA PRO A 143 8.47 -10.68 -17.15
C PRO A 143 8.07 -9.29 -17.67
N THR A 144 6.91 -9.23 -18.31
CA THR A 144 6.39 -8.01 -18.97
C THR A 144 5.04 -7.57 -18.41
N CYS A 145 4.30 -8.52 -17.84
CA CYS A 145 3.01 -8.34 -17.21
C CYS A 145 2.88 -9.36 -16.09
N VAL A 146 2.38 -8.92 -14.94
CA VAL A 146 1.98 -9.78 -13.83
C VAL A 146 0.73 -9.20 -13.17
N SER A 147 -0.29 -10.04 -13.03
CA SER A 147 -1.55 -9.72 -12.36
C SER A 147 -1.74 -10.67 -11.21
N ALA A 148 -1.95 -10.12 -10.01
CA ALA A 148 -2.30 -10.89 -8.82
C ALA A 148 -3.80 -10.77 -8.51
N TYR A 149 -4.39 -11.85 -8.02
CA TYR A 149 -5.78 -11.91 -7.59
C TYR A 149 -5.95 -12.99 -6.51
N VAL A 150 -7.09 -12.97 -5.82
CA VAL A 150 -7.40 -13.94 -4.76
C VAL A 150 -8.62 -14.75 -5.15
N LEU A 151 -8.46 -16.07 -5.18
CA LEU A 151 -9.53 -17.01 -5.47
C LEU A 151 -9.75 -17.88 -4.23
N ASN A 152 -10.94 -17.77 -3.63
CA ASN A 152 -11.33 -18.57 -2.45
C ASN A 152 -10.31 -18.55 -1.31
N GLY A 153 -9.75 -17.37 -1.02
CA GLY A 153 -8.76 -17.20 0.05
C GLY A 153 -7.35 -17.66 -0.30
N GLU A 154 -7.08 -17.95 -1.57
CA GLU A 154 -5.74 -18.31 -2.04
C GLU A 154 -5.22 -17.32 -3.08
N GLU A 155 -3.92 -17.02 -3.01
CA GLU A 155 -3.24 -16.18 -4.00
C GLU A 155 -3.18 -16.89 -5.35
N ARG A 156 -3.42 -16.12 -6.41
CA ARG A 156 -3.29 -16.54 -7.81
C ARG A 156 -2.63 -15.47 -8.64
N PHE A 157 -1.89 -15.90 -9.66
CA PHE A 157 -1.19 -15.01 -10.58
C PHE A 157 -1.42 -15.41 -12.04
N ALA A 158 -1.46 -14.39 -12.90
CA ALA A 158 -1.29 -14.52 -14.33
C ALA A 158 -0.09 -13.67 -14.77
N ALA A 159 0.79 -14.23 -15.60
CA ALA A 159 2.04 -13.58 -15.96
C ALA A 159 2.45 -13.90 -17.39
N ILE A 160 3.13 -12.93 -18.00
CA ILE A 160 3.67 -13.01 -19.36
C ILE A 160 5.16 -12.68 -19.30
N TRP A 161 5.98 -13.57 -19.84
CA TRP A 161 7.40 -13.37 -20.07
C TRP A 161 7.70 -13.28 -21.55
N GLU A 162 8.72 -12.50 -21.89
CA GLU A 162 9.19 -12.33 -23.27
C GLU A 162 10.70 -12.51 -23.29
N GLN A 163 11.23 -13.10 -24.38
CA GLN A 163 12.66 -13.34 -24.51
C GLN A 163 13.40 -12.06 -24.96
N GLY A 164 14.62 -11.85 -24.45
CA GLY A 164 15.48 -10.73 -24.86
C GLY A 164 15.16 -9.40 -24.16
N ARG A 165 14.61 -9.46 -22.95
CA ARG A 165 14.27 -8.29 -22.14
C ARG A 165 15.48 -7.69 -21.43
N PRO A 166 15.45 -6.39 -21.06
CA PRO A 166 16.47 -5.79 -20.21
C PRO A 166 16.55 -6.48 -18.84
N LYS A 167 17.62 -6.18 -18.09
CA LYS A 167 17.79 -6.66 -16.72
C LYS A 167 16.60 -6.21 -15.87
N PHE A 168 16.06 -7.12 -15.06
CA PHE A 168 14.90 -6.88 -14.21
C PHE A 168 15.12 -7.35 -12.77
N ASP A 169 14.32 -6.81 -11.85
CA ASP A 169 14.07 -7.30 -10.50
C ASP A 169 12.56 -7.55 -10.39
N ALA A 170 12.15 -8.73 -9.90
CA ALA A 170 10.74 -9.07 -9.73
C ALA A 170 10.54 -9.65 -8.33
N ARG A 171 9.50 -9.17 -7.64
CA ARG A 171 9.19 -9.57 -6.25
C ARG A 171 7.69 -9.72 -6.10
N PHE A 172 7.25 -10.71 -5.32
CA PHE A 172 5.84 -10.92 -4.97
C PHE A 172 5.68 -11.12 -3.47
N GLY A 173 4.44 -11.02 -2.98
CA GLY A 173 4.15 -11.09 -1.54
C GLY A 173 4.62 -9.86 -0.76
N LEU A 174 4.87 -8.73 -1.44
CA LEU A 174 5.34 -7.51 -0.81
C LEU A 174 4.24 -6.89 0.05
N THR A 175 4.58 -6.43 1.25
CA THR A 175 3.71 -5.56 2.05
C THR A 175 3.83 -4.12 1.52
N PRO A 176 2.95 -3.18 1.94
CA PRO A 176 3.16 -1.76 1.64
C PRO A 176 4.56 -1.27 2.02
N ALA A 177 5.08 -1.73 3.16
CA ALA A 177 6.40 -1.40 3.66
C ALA A 177 7.52 -1.90 2.74
N THR A 178 7.48 -3.19 2.37
CA THR A 178 8.53 -3.78 1.55
C THR A 178 8.44 -3.36 0.09
N LEU A 179 7.25 -2.96 -0.39
CA LEU A 179 7.09 -2.30 -1.69
C LEU A 179 7.77 -0.93 -1.71
N GLN A 180 7.54 -0.10 -0.68
CA GLN A 180 8.22 1.21 -0.56
C GLN A 180 9.74 1.02 -0.51
N GLN A 181 10.23 0.08 0.30
CA GLN A 181 11.66 -0.25 0.36
C GLN A 181 12.20 -0.68 -1.00
N ALA A 182 11.44 -1.45 -1.80
CA ALA A 182 11.85 -1.83 -3.14
C ALA A 182 11.97 -0.59 -4.06
N PHE A 183 11.03 0.35 -4.00
CA PHE A 183 11.12 1.62 -4.75
C PHE A 183 12.38 2.42 -4.38
N ASP A 184 12.64 2.57 -3.08
CA ASP A 184 13.77 3.36 -2.57
C ASP A 184 15.12 2.71 -2.87
N GLN A 185 15.19 1.37 -2.86
CA GLN A 185 16.42 0.63 -3.14
C GLN A 185 16.75 0.53 -4.63
N LEU A 186 15.75 0.29 -5.48
CA LEU A 186 15.94 -0.01 -6.90
C LEU A 186 16.11 1.25 -7.76
N GLY A 187 15.44 2.35 -7.41
CA GLY A 187 15.53 3.62 -8.13
C GLY A 187 16.97 4.12 -8.32
N PRO A 188 17.79 4.25 -7.25
CA PRO A 188 19.19 4.66 -7.34
C PRO A 188 20.08 3.71 -8.16
N GLN A 189 19.64 2.46 -8.38
CA GLN A 189 20.34 1.46 -9.19
C GLN A 189 19.93 1.51 -10.68
N GLY A 190 19.09 2.46 -11.07
CA GLY A 190 18.61 2.65 -12.44
C GLY A 190 17.45 1.74 -12.83
N PHE A 191 16.80 1.11 -11.87
CA PHE A 191 15.61 0.29 -12.08
C PHE A 191 14.33 1.14 -11.87
N GLY A 192 13.38 1.02 -12.80
CA GLY A 192 12.06 1.63 -12.69
C GLY A 192 10.94 0.59 -12.76
N PRO A 193 9.83 0.75 -12.01
CA PRO A 193 8.73 -0.19 -12.03
C PRO A 193 8.06 -0.20 -13.41
N THR A 194 7.74 -1.38 -13.95
CA THR A 194 7.11 -1.59 -15.26
C THR A 194 5.73 -2.22 -15.16
N CYS A 195 5.45 -2.90 -14.05
CA CYS A 195 4.17 -3.51 -13.72
C CYS A 195 4.13 -3.70 -12.21
N VAL A 196 3.09 -3.19 -11.56
CA VAL A 196 2.82 -3.44 -10.15
C VAL A 196 1.34 -3.78 -10.02
N SER A 197 1.04 -4.89 -9.35
CA SER A 197 -0.31 -5.37 -9.12
C SER A 197 -0.52 -5.60 -7.63
N GLY A 198 -1.52 -4.93 -7.07
CA GLY A 198 -1.96 -5.09 -5.69
C GLY A 198 -3.14 -6.05 -5.59
N TYR A 199 -3.26 -6.68 -4.42
CA TYR A 199 -4.34 -7.60 -4.07
C TYR A 199 -4.48 -7.66 -2.55
N THR A 200 -5.64 -8.09 -2.06
CA THR A 200 -5.90 -8.22 -0.63
C THR A 200 -6.13 -9.68 -0.28
N ILE A 201 -5.31 -10.21 0.62
CA ILE A 201 -5.34 -11.60 1.09
C ILE A 201 -5.39 -11.60 2.62
N ASN A 202 -6.32 -12.36 3.21
CA ASN A 202 -6.50 -12.44 4.66
C ASN A 202 -6.63 -11.07 5.37
N GLY A 203 -7.25 -10.09 4.70
CA GLY A 203 -7.42 -8.75 5.24
C GLY A 203 -6.21 -7.83 5.09
N GLU A 204 -5.13 -8.30 4.47
CA GLU A 204 -3.90 -7.55 4.29
C GLU A 204 -3.62 -7.25 2.81
N ASP A 205 -3.18 -6.02 2.54
CA ASP A 205 -2.75 -5.63 1.20
C ASP A 205 -1.37 -6.24 0.91
N ARG A 206 -1.24 -6.78 -0.31
CA ARG A 206 -0.01 -7.35 -0.85
C ARG A 206 0.20 -6.91 -2.29
N TYR A 207 1.46 -6.98 -2.72
CA TYR A 207 1.85 -6.54 -4.05
C TYR A 207 2.82 -7.50 -4.71
N VAL A 208 2.71 -7.57 -6.03
CA VAL A 208 3.73 -8.10 -6.93
C VAL A 208 4.22 -6.95 -7.82
N GLY A 209 5.52 -6.86 -8.00
CA GLY A 209 6.16 -5.79 -8.76
C GLY A 209 7.25 -6.33 -9.69
N ILE A 210 7.37 -5.69 -10.85
CA ILE A 210 8.45 -5.86 -11.81
C ILE A 210 9.12 -4.50 -11.98
N TRP A 211 10.43 -4.48 -11.85
CA TRP A 211 11.29 -3.34 -12.16
C TRP A 211 12.26 -3.72 -13.25
N GLU A 212 12.50 -2.81 -14.19
CA GLU A 212 13.39 -3.02 -15.33
C GLU A 212 14.44 -1.91 -15.35
N GLN A 213 15.67 -2.23 -15.73
CA GLN A 213 16.76 -1.27 -15.79
C GLN A 213 16.72 -0.43 -17.07
N GLY A 214 17.09 0.85 -17.00
CA GLY A 214 17.20 1.72 -18.18
C GLY A 214 15.88 2.34 -18.63
N ARG A 215 15.00 2.62 -17.67
CA ARG A 215 13.65 3.17 -17.90
C ARG A 215 13.67 4.68 -18.18
N PRO A 216 12.68 5.22 -18.92
CA PRO A 216 12.45 6.67 -18.98
C PRO A 216 12.22 7.27 -17.59
N VAL A 217 12.22 8.61 -17.51
CA VAL A 217 11.80 9.32 -16.29
C VAL A 217 10.38 8.89 -15.95
N PHE A 218 10.16 8.44 -14.71
CA PHE A 218 8.89 7.88 -14.26
C PHE A 218 8.44 8.50 -12.92
N ASP A 219 7.14 8.42 -12.66
CA ASP A 219 6.52 8.59 -11.35
C ASP A 219 5.71 7.31 -11.07
N ALA A 220 5.83 6.76 -9.87
CA ALA A 220 5.09 5.57 -9.46
C ALA A 220 4.53 5.77 -8.07
N ARG A 221 3.25 5.46 -7.91
CA ARG A 221 2.51 5.65 -6.65
C ARG A 221 1.67 4.42 -6.37
N PHE A 222 1.57 4.05 -5.11
CA PHE A 222 0.71 2.96 -4.65
C PHE A 222 -0.12 3.41 -3.45
N GLY A 223 -1.18 2.68 -3.15
CA GLY A 223 -2.04 3.01 -2.03
C GLY A 223 -2.76 4.34 -2.21
N LEU A 224 -3.19 4.67 -3.43
CA LEU A 224 -3.98 5.88 -3.75
C LEU A 224 -5.50 5.59 -3.71
N THR A 225 -6.31 6.54 -3.26
CA THR A 225 -7.78 6.53 -3.43
C THR A 225 -8.15 6.88 -4.86
N SER A 226 -9.38 6.60 -5.26
CA SER A 226 -9.91 7.08 -6.54
C SER A 226 -9.67 8.58 -6.74
N GLY A 227 -9.90 9.39 -5.70
CA GLY A 227 -9.68 10.84 -5.73
C GLY A 227 -8.20 11.22 -5.81
N GLU A 228 -7.33 10.61 -5.01
CA GLU A 228 -5.88 10.86 -5.05
C GLU A 228 -5.27 10.40 -6.38
N PHE A 229 -5.74 9.27 -6.92
CA PHE A 229 -5.37 8.78 -8.24
C PHE A 229 -5.76 9.79 -9.31
N GLN A 230 -7.00 10.30 -9.29
CA GLN A 230 -7.45 11.29 -10.26
C GLN A 230 -6.63 12.58 -10.17
N GLN A 231 -6.35 13.08 -8.96
CA GLN A 231 -5.51 14.25 -8.76
C GLN A 231 -4.08 14.04 -9.29
N ALA A 232 -3.46 12.90 -8.97
CA ALA A 232 -2.13 12.54 -9.46
C ALA A 232 -2.12 12.40 -10.98
N PHE A 233 -3.16 11.78 -11.56
CA PHE A 233 -3.32 11.64 -13.00
C PHE A 233 -3.36 13.01 -13.68
N ASP A 234 -4.25 13.91 -13.25
CA ASP A 234 -4.40 15.25 -13.84
C ASP A 234 -3.11 16.07 -13.70
N GLN A 235 -2.47 16.01 -12.53
CA GLN A 235 -1.19 16.68 -12.27
C GLN A 235 -0.08 16.19 -13.20
N LEU A 236 0.12 14.87 -13.30
CA LEU A 236 1.23 14.27 -14.04
C LEU A 236 1.05 14.44 -15.55
N ILE A 237 -0.19 14.39 -16.04
CA ILE A 237 -0.52 14.74 -17.43
C ILE A 237 -0.11 16.18 -17.75
N GLY A 238 -0.43 17.13 -16.87
CA GLY A 238 0.00 18.53 -17.02
C GLY A 238 1.52 18.73 -17.04
N GLN A 239 2.28 17.76 -16.51
CA GLN A 239 3.75 17.75 -16.51
C GLN A 239 4.38 16.97 -17.67
N GLY A 240 3.55 16.45 -18.58
CA GLY A 240 3.96 15.70 -19.77
C GLY A 240 4.23 14.22 -19.52
N PHE A 241 3.80 13.67 -18.38
CA PHE A 241 3.81 12.23 -18.17
C PHE A 241 2.58 11.57 -18.81
N ARG A 242 2.71 10.29 -19.15
CA ARG A 242 1.62 9.42 -19.62
C ARG A 242 1.43 8.27 -18.66
N LEU A 243 0.19 7.91 -18.36
CA LEU A 243 -0.11 6.73 -17.55
C LEU A 243 0.23 5.47 -18.38
N ARG A 244 1.04 4.58 -17.82
CA ARG A 244 1.50 3.34 -18.49
C ARG A 244 0.91 2.09 -17.85
N ARG A 245 0.70 2.12 -16.55
CA ARG A 245 0.08 1.02 -15.78
C ARG A 245 -0.85 1.60 -14.73
N VAL A 246 -1.97 0.92 -14.53
CA VAL A 246 -2.86 1.16 -13.41
C VAL A 246 -3.44 -0.18 -12.94
N ASN A 247 -3.41 -0.40 -11.64
CA ASN A 247 -4.04 -1.53 -10.99
C ASN A 247 -4.89 -0.99 -9.84
N ALA A 248 -6.13 -1.45 -9.76
CA ALA A 248 -7.03 -1.15 -8.65
C ALA A 248 -7.47 -2.45 -7.98
N PHE A 249 -7.64 -2.43 -6.66
CA PHE A 249 -8.11 -3.59 -5.89
C PHE A 249 -8.92 -3.14 -4.67
N ASP A 250 -9.83 -3.98 -4.18
CA ASP A 250 -10.56 -3.70 -2.93
C ASP A 250 -9.63 -3.91 -1.74
N SER A 251 -9.28 -2.83 -1.05
CA SER A 251 -8.41 -2.87 0.13
C SER A 251 -9.24 -2.87 1.40
N SER A 252 -9.20 -3.99 2.13
CA SER A 252 -9.79 -4.08 3.47
C SER A 252 -9.11 -3.13 4.45
N ALA A 253 -7.79 -2.96 4.35
CA ALA A 253 -7.05 -2.02 5.19
C ALA A 253 -7.57 -0.58 5.02
N ARG A 254 -7.92 -0.17 3.80
CA ARG A 254 -8.55 1.13 3.53
C ARG A 254 -10.00 1.19 3.97
N ALA A 255 -10.76 0.11 3.81
CA ALA A 255 -12.12 0.04 4.32
C ALA A 255 -12.15 0.28 5.84
N THR A 256 -11.20 -0.27 6.59
CA THR A 256 -11.08 -0.05 8.05
C THR A 256 -10.89 1.43 8.39
N LEU A 257 -10.05 2.16 7.66
CA LEU A 257 -9.75 3.57 7.93
C LEU A 257 -10.81 4.55 7.40
N SER A 258 -11.82 4.07 6.67
CA SER A 258 -12.85 4.94 6.07
C SER A 258 -13.69 5.73 7.09
N HIS A 259 -13.62 5.36 8.37
CA HIS A 259 -14.28 6.05 9.48
C HIS A 259 -13.51 7.26 10.01
N PHE A 260 -12.26 7.46 9.57
CA PHE A 260 -11.44 8.58 10.04
C PHE A 260 -12.00 9.91 9.53
N THR A 261 -12.04 10.89 10.40
CA THR A 261 -12.45 12.26 10.07
C THR A 261 -11.33 13.23 10.41
N PHE A 262 -11.33 14.40 9.77
CA PHE A 262 -10.24 15.37 9.87
C PHE A 262 -10.81 16.77 10.10
N ALA A 263 -10.16 17.54 10.95
CA ALA A 263 -10.43 18.95 11.10
C ALA A 263 -10.15 19.71 9.78
N ASN A 264 -10.91 20.78 9.55
CA ASN A 264 -10.92 21.48 8.27
C ASN A 264 -9.60 22.18 7.93
N ASP A 265 -8.82 22.51 8.95
CA ASP A 265 -7.51 23.17 8.86
C ASP A 265 -6.38 22.22 8.43
N ILE A 266 -6.58 20.89 8.50
CA ILE A 266 -5.58 19.92 8.04
C ILE A 266 -5.59 19.90 6.50
N SER A 267 -4.43 20.12 5.88
CA SER A 267 -4.29 20.15 4.43
C SER A 267 -4.58 18.77 3.80
N ALA A 268 -5.00 18.74 2.54
CA ALA A 268 -5.25 17.48 1.83
C ALA A 268 -4.00 16.58 1.77
N ALA A 269 -2.81 17.18 1.61
CA ALA A 269 -1.54 16.47 1.60
C ALA A 269 -1.24 15.84 2.96
N ASP A 270 -1.48 16.56 4.05
CA ASP A 270 -1.25 16.04 5.40
C ASP A 270 -2.26 14.96 5.77
N ARG A 271 -3.53 15.09 5.35
CA ARG A 271 -4.54 14.02 5.50
C ARG A 271 -4.12 12.75 4.79
N ALA A 272 -3.67 12.87 3.53
CA ALA A 272 -3.20 11.74 2.74
C ALA A 272 -2.02 11.04 3.43
N ARG A 273 -1.04 11.82 3.90
CA ARG A 273 0.10 11.30 4.65
C ARG A 273 -0.32 10.63 5.96
N LEU A 274 -1.24 11.22 6.74
CA LEU A 274 -1.77 10.58 7.96
C LEU A 274 -2.42 9.22 7.66
N ILE A 275 -3.33 9.17 6.69
CA ILE A 275 -4.02 7.93 6.32
C ILE A 275 -2.99 6.88 5.90
N ASP A 276 -2.01 7.28 5.08
CA ASP A 276 -0.95 6.40 4.62
C ASP A 276 -0.08 5.85 5.77
N ARG A 277 0.31 6.70 6.72
CA ARG A 277 1.08 6.27 7.89
C ARG A 277 0.26 5.42 8.86
N HIS A 278 -1.04 5.66 9.00
CA HIS A 278 -1.95 4.77 9.73
C HIS A 278 -2.10 3.40 9.06
N ARG A 279 -2.21 3.35 7.73
CA ARG A 279 -2.25 2.08 6.97
C ARG A 279 -0.99 1.28 7.21
N PHE A 280 0.17 1.93 7.07
CA PHE A 280 1.47 1.33 7.32
C PHE A 280 1.52 0.77 8.75
N ALA A 281 1.16 1.58 9.74
CA ALA A 281 1.23 1.19 11.14
C ALA A 281 0.32 0.00 11.49
N LEU A 282 -0.92 0.00 11.01
CA LEU A 282 -1.86 -1.11 11.21
C LEU A 282 -1.34 -2.41 10.57
N ALA A 283 -0.86 -2.33 9.33
CA ALA A 283 -0.30 -3.49 8.62
C ALA A 283 0.94 -4.05 9.34
N SER A 284 1.82 -3.18 9.83
CA SER A 284 3.04 -3.57 10.55
C SER A 284 2.74 -4.31 11.86
N VAL A 285 1.66 -3.98 12.56
CA VAL A 285 1.26 -4.66 13.81
C VAL A 285 0.81 -6.10 13.58
N GLU A 286 0.13 -6.41 12.47
CA GLU A 286 -0.36 -7.77 12.22
C GLU A 286 0.78 -8.78 12.17
N ALA A 287 1.86 -8.46 11.47
CA ALA A 287 3.06 -9.30 11.35
C ALA A 287 3.99 -9.26 12.58
N CYS A 288 3.77 -8.33 13.52
CA CYS A 288 4.68 -8.06 14.63
C CYS A 288 4.49 -8.98 15.84
N GLY A 289 5.59 -9.42 16.47
CA GLY A 289 5.56 -10.25 17.69
C GLY A 289 5.49 -9.49 19.02
N ASN A 290 5.58 -8.15 19.01
CA ASN A 290 5.67 -7.35 20.23
C ASN A 290 4.31 -7.09 20.91
N LEU A 291 3.20 -7.37 20.24
CA LEU A 291 1.84 -7.27 20.78
C LEU A 291 1.18 -8.65 20.84
N ASN A 292 0.46 -8.93 21.92
CA ASN A 292 -0.33 -10.16 22.05
C ASN A 292 -1.65 -10.07 21.25
N ALA A 293 -2.38 -11.19 21.17
CA ALA A 293 -3.60 -11.28 20.37
C ALA A 293 -4.69 -10.28 20.80
N ASP A 294 -4.85 -10.05 22.10
CA ASP A 294 -5.86 -9.12 22.64
C ASP A 294 -5.49 -7.66 22.37
N GLU A 295 -4.21 -7.32 22.48
CA GLU A 295 -3.66 -6.01 22.13
C GLU A 295 -3.90 -5.70 20.66
N LYS A 296 -3.53 -6.63 19.77
CA LYS A 296 -3.79 -6.50 18.33
C LYS A 296 -5.27 -6.36 18.03
N LYS A 297 -6.13 -7.16 18.69
CA LYS A 297 -7.58 -7.10 18.50
C LYS A 297 -8.15 -5.74 18.91
N ARG A 298 -7.82 -5.23 20.10
CA ARG A 298 -8.31 -3.92 20.58
C ARG A 298 -7.85 -2.78 19.69
N LEU A 299 -6.62 -2.86 19.19
CA LEU A 299 -6.09 -1.88 18.26
C LEU A 299 -6.86 -1.92 16.93
N ARG A 300 -7.09 -3.10 16.34
CA ARG A 300 -7.95 -3.27 15.15
C ARG A 300 -9.34 -2.70 15.35
N ASP A 301 -9.99 -3.03 16.47
CA ASP A 301 -11.33 -2.54 16.80
C ASP A 301 -11.35 -0.99 16.91
N THR A 302 -10.24 -0.39 17.35
CA THR A 302 -10.08 1.06 17.44
C THR A 302 -9.86 1.72 16.07
N TYR A 303 -9.10 1.06 15.19
CA TYR A 303 -8.98 1.50 13.79
C TYR A 303 -10.30 1.39 13.03
N ALA A 304 -11.18 0.47 13.41
CA ALA A 304 -12.48 0.23 12.77
C ALA A 304 -13.61 1.17 13.25
N ARG A 305 -13.33 2.18 14.07
CA ARG A 305 -14.32 3.18 14.51
C ARG A 305 -13.87 4.60 14.14
N VAL A 306 -14.77 5.56 14.34
CA VAL A 306 -14.48 6.97 14.04
C VAL A 306 -13.36 7.46 14.96
N ILE A 307 -12.27 7.95 14.34
CA ILE A 307 -11.20 8.71 14.99
C ILE A 307 -11.12 10.07 14.31
N HIS A 308 -11.32 11.13 15.09
CA HIS A 308 -11.26 12.52 14.62
C HIS A 308 -9.84 13.07 14.78
N HIS A 309 -9.22 13.43 13.67
CA HIS A 309 -7.88 13.99 13.62
C HIS A 309 -7.94 15.51 13.68
N THR A 310 -7.16 16.11 14.55
CA THR A 310 -7.10 17.56 14.78
C THR A 310 -5.65 18.04 14.79
N THR A 311 -5.46 19.36 14.70
CA THR A 311 -4.14 19.98 14.80
C THR A 311 -3.75 20.24 16.26
N LEU A 312 -2.54 19.85 16.64
CA LEU A 312 -1.90 20.19 17.91
C LEU A 312 -0.82 21.25 17.68
N ASN A 313 -0.82 22.32 18.47
CA ASN A 313 0.13 23.43 18.38
C ASN A 313 0.95 23.60 19.67
N GLU A 314 1.23 22.49 20.36
CA GLU A 314 2.02 22.50 21.60
C GLU A 314 3.52 22.27 21.29
N PRO A 315 4.41 23.21 21.66
CA PRO A 315 5.84 23.06 21.39
C PRO A 315 6.42 21.80 22.03
N GLY A 316 7.12 21.00 21.22
CA GLY A 316 7.85 19.82 21.70
C GLY A 316 7.01 18.57 21.92
N VAL A 317 5.71 18.60 21.59
CA VAL A 317 4.80 17.44 21.63
C VAL A 317 4.49 16.99 20.21
N ASN A 318 4.67 15.69 19.93
CA ASN A 318 4.47 15.09 18.60
C ASN A 318 2.98 14.89 18.28
N ALA A 319 2.24 14.26 19.18
CA ALA A 319 0.81 14.00 19.08
C ALA A 319 0.24 13.74 20.47
N SER A 320 -1.09 13.64 20.58
CA SER A 320 -1.76 13.18 21.79
C SER A 320 -3.14 12.59 21.51
N ALA A 321 -3.51 11.57 22.27
CA ALA A 321 -4.84 10.98 22.30
C ALA A 321 -5.30 10.70 23.73
N GLY A 322 -6.61 10.80 23.96
CA GLY A 322 -7.21 10.41 25.23
C GLY A 322 -7.36 8.90 25.37
N VAL A 323 -7.18 8.36 26.58
CA VAL A 323 -7.40 6.93 26.87
C VAL A 323 -8.86 6.55 26.59
N GLY A 324 -9.08 5.60 25.68
CA GLY A 324 -10.42 5.22 25.20
C GLY A 324 -11.12 6.30 24.36
N GLY A 325 -10.43 7.40 24.06
CA GLY A 325 -10.96 8.54 23.32
C GLY A 325 -11.12 8.27 21.82
N SER A 326 -11.71 9.23 21.11
CA SER A 326 -11.95 9.14 19.65
C SER A 326 -11.32 10.31 18.90
N THR A 327 -10.34 10.97 19.51
CA THR A 327 -9.68 12.15 18.96
C THR A 327 -8.17 11.93 19.04
N LEU A 328 -7.48 12.16 17.92
CA LEU A 328 -6.03 12.09 17.81
C LEU A 328 -5.54 13.48 17.35
N ASN A 329 -4.83 14.19 18.22
CA ASN A 329 -4.29 15.51 17.93
C ASN A 329 -2.86 15.35 17.38
N VAL A 330 -2.58 15.91 16.21
CA VAL A 330 -1.28 15.76 15.52
C VAL A 330 -0.58 17.10 15.42
N ASN A 331 0.69 17.14 15.81
CA ASN A 331 1.52 18.32 15.62
C ASN A 331 2.29 18.25 14.30
N PHE A 332 1.70 18.79 13.23
CA PHE A 332 2.32 18.79 11.90
C PHE A 332 3.63 19.60 11.85
N GLY A 333 3.82 20.58 12.73
CA GLY A 333 5.06 21.37 12.79
C GLY A 333 6.22 20.62 13.44
N VAL A 334 5.93 19.65 14.31
CA VAL A 334 6.94 18.90 15.08
C VAL A 334 7.10 17.48 14.54
N LEU A 335 6.01 16.74 14.35
CA LEU A 335 6.05 15.32 13.98
C LEU A 335 6.44 15.11 12.51
N PHE A 336 5.83 15.86 11.57
CA PHE A 336 5.99 15.58 10.14
C PHE A 336 7.41 15.75 9.59
N PRO A 337 8.22 16.72 10.07
CA PRO A 337 9.62 16.84 9.68
C PRO A 337 10.50 15.65 10.12
N GLN A 338 10.07 14.83 11.07
CA GLN A 338 10.87 13.72 11.60
C GLN A 338 10.85 12.47 10.70
N GLY A 339 10.01 12.46 9.67
CA GLY A 339 9.96 11.38 8.67
C GLY A 339 8.89 10.34 8.95
N ASP A 340 8.70 9.46 7.97
CA ASP A 340 7.55 8.54 7.92
C ASP A 340 7.59 7.43 8.98
N GLU A 341 8.78 7.04 9.42
CA GLU A 341 8.99 6.09 10.51
C GLU A 341 8.47 6.65 11.84
N GLU A 342 8.95 7.83 12.23
CA GLU A 342 8.56 8.51 13.47
C GLU A 342 7.06 8.85 13.48
N ILE A 343 6.51 9.28 12.35
CA ILE A 343 5.05 9.51 12.21
C ILE A 343 4.31 8.20 12.50
N SER A 344 4.73 7.08 11.91
CA SER A 344 4.06 5.79 12.08
C SER A 344 4.15 5.27 13.52
N GLN A 345 5.32 5.38 14.16
CA GLN A 345 5.51 5.02 15.58
C GLN A 345 4.65 5.87 16.50
N THR A 346 4.62 7.19 16.27
CA THR A 346 3.79 8.09 17.07
C THR A 346 2.30 7.78 16.90
N LEU A 347 1.82 7.63 15.67
CA LEU A 347 0.41 7.36 15.41
C LEU A 347 -0.05 6.02 16.00
N ILE A 348 0.77 4.96 15.94
CA ILE A 348 0.39 3.67 16.54
C ILE A 348 0.34 3.75 18.06
N HIS A 349 1.24 4.52 18.67
CA HIS A 349 1.24 4.79 20.10
C HIS A 349 -0.05 5.48 20.54
N GLU A 350 -0.42 6.59 19.90
CA GLU A 350 -1.65 7.32 20.21
C GLU A 350 -2.90 6.46 19.99
N MET A 351 -2.89 5.62 18.95
CA MET A 351 -3.98 4.68 18.71
C MET A 351 -4.10 3.60 19.79
N MET A 352 -3.01 3.22 20.46
CA MET A 352 -3.07 2.34 21.62
C MET A 352 -3.72 3.04 22.83
N HIS A 353 -3.53 4.35 23.00
CA HIS A 353 -4.30 5.13 23.97
C HIS A 353 -5.79 5.16 23.61
N CYS A 354 -6.15 5.43 22.34
CA CYS A 354 -7.53 5.31 21.87
C CYS A 354 -8.12 3.90 22.10
N ALA A 355 -7.29 2.86 22.07
CA ALA A 355 -7.68 1.48 22.36
C ALA A 355 -7.86 1.19 23.86
N GLY A 356 -7.58 2.16 24.73
CA GLY A 356 -7.75 2.10 26.17
C GLY A 356 -6.52 1.56 26.92
N PHE A 357 -5.33 1.59 26.30
CA PHE A 357 -4.08 1.30 26.98
C PHE A 357 -3.47 2.58 27.58
N THR A 358 -2.69 2.42 28.63
CA THR A 358 -2.02 3.51 29.34
C THR A 358 -0.63 3.08 29.77
N HIS A 359 0.17 4.03 30.22
CA HIS A 359 1.44 3.81 30.90
C HIS A 359 1.42 4.52 32.26
N PRO A 360 2.19 4.03 33.26
CA PRO A 360 2.40 4.77 34.50
C PRO A 360 3.14 6.09 34.23
N ASP A 361 3.28 6.93 35.26
CA ASP A 361 4.20 8.06 35.18
C ASP A 361 5.63 7.55 35.00
N ARG A 362 6.36 8.12 34.03
CA ARG A 362 7.76 7.79 33.81
C ARG A 362 8.58 8.21 35.02
N ARG A 363 9.38 7.29 35.57
CA ARG A 363 10.36 7.59 36.62
C ARG A 363 11.65 8.06 35.96
N ASP A 364 11.95 9.35 36.06
CA ASP A 364 13.18 9.90 35.49
C ASP A 364 14.43 9.47 36.30
N PRO A 365 15.61 9.34 35.65
CA PRO A 365 16.85 9.04 36.35
C PRO A 365 17.17 10.10 37.41
N PRO A 366 17.44 9.71 38.67
CA PRO A 366 17.88 10.65 39.69
C PRO A 366 19.27 11.22 39.35
N ALA A 367 19.63 12.34 39.96
CA ALA A 367 20.92 12.99 39.73
C ALA A 367 22.10 12.00 39.92
N GLY A 368 22.99 11.93 38.94
CA GLY A 368 24.13 10.99 38.93
C GLY A 368 23.82 9.59 38.39
N SER A 369 22.57 9.30 38.03
CA SER A 369 22.16 8.07 37.33
C SER A 369 21.83 8.35 35.86
N SER A 370 21.95 7.34 35.00
CA SER A 370 21.55 7.46 33.59
C SER A 370 21.25 6.09 32.97
N CYS A 371 20.62 6.10 31.79
CA CYS A 371 20.37 4.87 31.04
C CYS A 371 21.62 4.21 30.44
N ALA A 372 22.81 4.80 30.61
CA ALA A 372 24.08 4.10 30.33
C ALA A 372 24.38 3.00 31.38
N ALA A 373 23.79 3.10 32.58
CA ALA A 373 23.83 2.11 33.65
C ALA A 373 22.43 2.00 34.28
N PRO A 374 21.48 1.33 33.60
CA PRO A 374 20.07 1.35 33.98
C PRO A 374 19.83 0.68 35.34
N ASN A 375 18.90 1.23 36.12
CA ASN A 375 18.40 0.62 37.35
C ASN A 375 16.86 0.60 37.32
N PRO A 376 16.24 -0.48 36.78
CA PRO A 376 14.79 -0.58 36.59
C PRO A 376 13.97 -0.50 37.89
N ALA A 377 14.62 -0.72 39.05
CA ALA A 377 13.98 -0.56 40.35
C ALA A 377 13.78 0.93 40.73
N VAL A 378 14.51 1.85 40.11
CA VAL A 378 14.59 3.27 40.50
C VAL A 378 14.07 4.20 39.41
N PHE A 379 14.42 3.95 38.15
CA PHE A 379 14.03 4.79 37.01
C PHE A 379 13.80 3.96 35.76
N ASP A 380 13.04 4.52 34.80
CA ASP A 380 12.67 3.87 33.55
C ASP A 380 13.57 4.34 32.41
N CYS A 381 14.05 3.37 31.61
CA CYS A 381 14.94 3.62 30.48
C CYS A 381 14.38 3.12 29.15
N PRO A 382 14.57 3.85 28.04
CA PRO A 382 14.19 3.38 26.72
C PRO A 382 14.70 1.96 26.47
N ASN A 383 13.85 1.13 25.87
CA ASN A 383 14.13 -0.27 25.52
C ASN A 383 14.40 -1.21 26.72
N ASP A 384 14.16 -0.81 27.97
CA ASP A 384 14.32 -1.69 29.14
C ASP A 384 13.18 -2.71 29.33
N ASN A 385 12.10 -2.56 28.54
CA ASN A 385 10.86 -3.34 28.65
C ASN A 385 10.28 -3.37 30.09
N GLY A 386 10.58 -2.32 30.86
CA GLY A 386 10.22 -2.16 32.27
C GLY A 386 8.80 -1.62 32.45
N GLN A 387 8.52 -1.07 33.63
CA GLN A 387 7.16 -0.69 34.01
C GLN A 387 6.54 0.37 33.09
N TYR A 388 7.36 1.32 32.61
CA TYR A 388 6.95 2.33 31.64
C TYR A 388 7.12 1.81 30.19
N TYR A 389 8.34 1.46 29.79
CA TYR A 389 8.67 1.14 28.39
C TYR A 389 8.21 -0.25 27.92
N GLY A 390 7.73 -1.12 28.81
CA GLY A 390 7.09 -2.39 28.46
C GLY A 390 5.58 -2.31 28.25
N THR A 391 4.99 -1.12 28.35
CA THR A 391 3.54 -0.93 28.18
C THR A 391 3.11 -1.17 26.72
N PRO A 392 1.84 -1.57 26.48
CA PRO A 392 1.37 -1.89 25.13
C PRO A 392 1.55 -0.75 24.12
N ALA A 393 1.33 0.51 24.51
CA ALA A 393 1.50 1.66 23.63
C ALA A 393 2.96 1.80 23.14
N LEU A 394 3.91 1.64 24.05
CA LEU A 394 5.35 1.73 23.75
C LEU A 394 5.89 0.45 23.06
N ARG A 395 5.29 -0.72 23.31
CA ARG A 395 5.60 -1.96 22.58
C ARG A 395 5.13 -1.94 21.12
N ALA A 396 4.04 -1.23 20.84
CA ALA A 396 3.51 -1.11 19.48
C ALA A 396 4.48 -0.37 18.54
N GLU A 397 5.30 0.55 19.05
CA GLU A 397 6.29 1.30 18.27
C GLU A 397 7.38 0.41 17.67
N PHE A 398 7.79 -0.64 18.39
CA PHE A 398 8.74 -1.63 17.89
C PHE A 398 8.23 -2.36 16.64
N CYS A 399 6.92 -2.40 16.42
CA CYS A 399 6.37 -3.01 15.22
C CYS A 399 6.66 -2.21 13.95
N ILE A 400 7.04 -0.93 14.07
CA ILE A 400 7.36 -0.06 12.92
C ILE A 400 8.83 -0.15 12.56
N ALA A 401 9.72 0.12 13.53
CA ALA A 401 11.16 0.29 13.27
C ALA A 401 12.05 -0.72 14.02
N GLY A 402 11.47 -1.57 14.87
CA GLY A 402 12.24 -2.42 15.77
C GLY A 402 12.83 -1.70 16.99
N ASP A 403 12.51 -0.41 17.16
CA ASP A 403 12.84 0.41 18.33
C ASP A 403 11.63 1.27 18.77
N GLN A 404 11.77 1.95 19.92
CA GLN A 404 10.82 2.96 20.39
C GLN A 404 11.14 4.31 19.76
N SER A 405 10.09 5.09 19.49
CA SER A 405 10.22 6.50 19.09
C SER A 405 10.98 7.29 20.15
N ASP A 406 12.25 7.55 19.87
CA ASP A 406 13.15 8.30 20.74
C ASP A 406 13.80 9.46 19.98
N ALA A 407 12.99 10.41 19.49
CA ALA A 407 13.50 11.66 18.94
C ALA A 407 14.58 12.33 19.84
N ALA A 408 14.52 12.11 21.16
CA ALA A 408 15.55 12.53 22.12
C ALA A 408 16.89 11.76 22.05
N GLY A 409 16.89 10.47 21.66
CA GLY A 409 18.08 9.63 21.51
C GLY A 409 18.79 9.81 20.17
N ARG A 410 18.03 9.95 19.07
CA ARG A 410 18.59 10.27 17.75
C ARG A 410 19.12 11.71 17.67
N ALA A 411 18.57 12.64 18.46
CA ALA A 411 18.96 14.05 18.53
C ALA A 411 19.89 14.40 19.72
N ALA A 412 20.93 13.62 19.97
CA ALA A 412 22.08 14.02 20.80
C ALA A 412 22.86 15.26 20.24
N ARG A 413 22.23 16.11 19.42
CA ARG A 413 22.69 17.41 18.93
C ARG A 413 21.68 18.57 19.13
N GLY A 414 20.77 18.46 20.10
CA GLY A 414 20.22 19.64 20.78
C GLY A 414 18.76 19.99 20.50
N ARG A 415 17.84 19.34 21.22
CA ARG A 415 16.68 19.90 21.95
C ARG A 415 15.88 18.74 22.52
N ALA A 416 15.54 18.79 23.80
CA ALA A 416 14.72 17.76 24.45
C ALA A 416 13.28 17.85 23.92
N ILE A 417 12.81 16.80 23.24
CA ILE A 417 11.42 16.62 22.76
C ILE A 417 10.78 15.55 23.66
N ARG A 418 9.54 15.74 24.10
CA ARG A 418 8.83 14.82 25.03
C ARG A 418 7.43 14.50 24.51
N LYS A 419 6.98 13.25 24.70
CA LYS A 419 5.53 12.92 24.69
C LYS A 419 4.85 13.61 25.88
N SER A 420 3.55 13.93 25.79
CA SER A 420 2.93 14.87 26.73
C SER A 420 2.89 14.29 28.15
N ALA A 421 3.23 15.09 29.16
CA ALA A 421 3.14 14.64 30.56
C ALA A 421 1.70 14.58 31.11
N SER A 422 0.70 14.94 30.30
CA SER A 422 -0.73 14.95 30.65
C SER A 422 -1.46 13.63 30.40
N GLU A 423 -0.74 12.57 30.03
CA GLU A 423 -1.28 11.25 29.67
C GLU A 423 -1.73 10.39 30.88
N SER A 424 -1.69 10.92 32.11
CA SER A 424 -2.14 10.18 33.30
C SER A 424 -3.64 10.35 33.59
N CYS A 425 -4.40 9.27 33.43
CA CYS A 425 -5.69 9.11 34.09
C CYS A 425 -5.47 8.50 35.49
N SER A 426 -6.12 9.05 36.52
CA SER A 426 -6.30 8.31 37.78
C SER A 426 -7.36 7.24 37.55
N ILE A 427 -6.93 5.98 37.58
CA ILE A 427 -7.81 4.82 37.53
C ILE A 427 -8.18 4.46 38.98
N ASP A 428 -9.48 4.39 39.27
CA ASP A 428 -9.92 3.95 40.58
C ASP A 428 -9.67 2.43 40.78
N PRO A 429 -9.77 1.90 42.01
CA PRO A 429 -9.58 0.47 42.27
C PRO A 429 -10.54 -0.47 41.51
N GLN A 430 -11.53 0.08 40.81
CA GLN A 430 -12.53 -0.63 40.01
C GLN A 430 -12.26 -0.54 38.50
N GLY A 431 -11.19 0.14 38.07
CA GLY A 431 -10.80 0.23 36.66
C GLY A 431 -11.51 1.33 35.88
N VAL A 432 -12.17 2.28 36.55
CA VAL A 432 -12.90 3.38 35.88
C VAL A 432 -11.99 4.61 35.77
N ALA A 433 -11.80 5.09 34.54
CA ALA A 433 -11.10 6.33 34.26
C ALA A 433 -12.04 7.52 34.48
N SER A 434 -11.62 8.50 35.30
CA SER A 434 -12.32 9.78 35.44
C SER A 434 -11.40 10.93 35.03
N LEU A 435 -11.95 11.85 34.21
CA LEU A 435 -11.26 13.07 33.79
C LEU A 435 -10.97 13.94 35.01
N ARG A 436 -9.72 14.30 35.26
CA ARG A 436 -9.41 15.45 36.12
C ARG A 436 -10.02 16.68 35.46
N LYS A 437 -11.08 17.24 36.04
CA LYS A 437 -11.45 18.64 35.78
C LYS A 437 -10.30 19.49 36.32
N LEU A 438 -9.81 20.39 35.46
CA LEU A 438 -8.84 21.44 35.78
C LEU A 438 -9.22 22.21 37.05
#